data_AF-A0A7S2TU88-F1
#
_entry.id   AF-A0A7S2TU88-F1
#
_cell.length_a   1.000
_cell.length_b   1.000
_cell.length_c   1.000
_cell.angle_alpha   90.00
_cell.angle_beta   90.00
_cell.angle_gamma   90.00
#
_symmetry.space_group_name_H-M   'P 1'
#
loop_
_entity.id
_entity.type
_entity.pdbx_description
1 polymer ?
#
loop_
_entity_poly.entity_id
_entity_poly.type
_entity_poly.pdbx_seq_one_letter_code
_entity_poly.pdbx_strand_id
1 'polypeptide(L)'
;LEILHLEGNRIKAPRDLLTLKSIAPRLKQLFLQTISGTLQNPVCLKSKYAATVKAMFPSLQVLDGMRLNYPHSLYTLGVQLDEEFKKAAEKDQDVSGGREEAKKTKEPVVSPQLKEDFSSAITKLQDVLKECKQACVSPV
;
A
#
# COMPACT_ATOMS: atom_id res chain seq x y z
N LEU A 1 24.38 -4.45 -8.73
CA LEU A 1 23.70 -3.65 -7.70
C LEU A 1 22.20 -3.64 -7.99
N GLU A 2 21.35 -4.03 -7.03
CA GLU A 2 19.88 -4.07 -7.21
C GLU A 2 19.12 -3.06 -6.33
N ILE A 3 19.70 -2.65 -5.20
CA ILE A 3 19.13 -1.69 -4.26
C ILE A 3 20.14 -0.57 -4.06
N LEU A 4 19.69 0.68 -4.09
CA LEU A 4 20.55 1.85 -3.89
C LEU A 4 19.85 2.89 -3.02
N HIS A 5 20.55 3.29 -1.95
CA HIS A 5 20.16 4.34 -1.02
C HIS A 5 20.95 5.61 -1.30
N LEU A 6 20.24 6.70 -1.53
CA LEU A 6 20.77 8.02 -1.84
C LEU A 6 20.00 9.13 -1.09
N GLU A 7 19.19 8.78 -0.09
CA GLU A 7 18.45 9.71 0.76
C GLU A 7 19.37 10.79 1.37
N GLY A 8 18.87 12.02 1.50
CA GLY A 8 19.62 13.12 2.15
C GLY A 8 20.80 13.68 1.35
N ASN A 9 20.92 13.35 0.07
CA ASN A 9 21.93 13.92 -0.82
C ASN A 9 21.47 15.21 -1.51
N ARG A 10 22.30 15.75 -2.40
CA ARG A 10 22.06 17.02 -3.12
C ARG A 10 21.69 16.81 -4.59
N ILE A 11 20.99 15.74 -4.93
CA ILE A 11 20.55 15.47 -6.30
C ILE A 11 19.44 16.46 -6.65
N LYS A 12 19.72 17.36 -7.59
CA LYS A 12 18.82 18.49 -7.90
C LYS A 12 17.93 18.21 -9.09
N ALA A 13 18.35 17.35 -10.02
CA ALA A 13 17.60 17.10 -11.24
C ALA A 13 17.59 15.61 -11.60
N PRO A 14 16.53 15.12 -12.26
CA PRO A 14 16.45 13.72 -12.67
C PRO A 14 17.63 13.32 -13.57
N ARG A 15 18.11 14.23 -14.43
CA ARG A 15 19.27 14.01 -15.30
C ARG A 15 20.54 13.60 -14.54
N ASP A 16 20.70 14.02 -13.30
CA ASP A 16 21.87 13.69 -12.47
C ASP A 16 21.90 12.19 -12.14
N LEU A 17 20.76 11.49 -12.28
CA LEU A 17 20.62 10.05 -12.11
C LEU A 17 20.94 9.26 -13.38
N LEU A 18 21.10 9.90 -14.55
CA LEU A 18 21.26 9.18 -15.83
C LEU A 18 22.46 8.23 -15.83
N THR A 19 23.53 8.60 -15.15
CA THR A 19 24.75 7.78 -15.01
C THR A 19 24.45 6.43 -14.35
N LEU A 20 23.46 6.37 -13.45
CA LEU A 20 23.02 5.14 -12.79
C LEU A 20 22.55 4.06 -13.78
N LYS A 21 22.03 4.46 -14.95
CA LYS A 21 21.61 3.49 -15.98
C LYS A 21 22.76 2.61 -16.46
N SER A 22 23.95 3.20 -16.57
CA SER A 22 25.14 2.50 -17.08
C SER A 22 25.82 1.66 -16.00
N ILE A 23 25.91 2.17 -14.77
CA ILE A 23 26.64 1.51 -13.67
C ILE A 23 25.78 0.53 -12.87
N ALA A 24 24.46 0.68 -12.91
CA ALA A 24 23.51 -0.16 -12.18
C ALA A 24 22.37 -0.65 -13.08
N PRO A 25 22.65 -1.44 -14.13
CA PRO A 25 21.64 -1.91 -15.10
C PRO A 25 20.58 -2.83 -14.48
N ARG A 26 20.86 -3.41 -13.31
CA ARG A 26 19.95 -4.31 -12.56
C ARG A 26 19.25 -3.61 -11.40
N LEU A 27 19.25 -2.27 -11.36
CA LEU A 27 18.63 -1.52 -10.27
C LEU A 27 17.11 -1.78 -10.24
N LYS A 28 16.62 -2.28 -9.11
CA LYS A 28 15.21 -2.58 -8.83
C LYS A 28 14.62 -1.66 -7.79
N GLN A 29 15.41 -1.20 -6.83
CA GLN A 29 14.95 -0.33 -5.74
C GLN A 29 15.87 0.88 -5.62
N LEU A 30 15.27 2.05 -5.58
CA LEU A 30 15.98 3.32 -5.44
C LEU A 30 15.31 4.14 -4.35
N PHE A 31 16.12 4.65 -3.43
CA PHE A 31 15.65 5.53 -2.36
C PHE A 31 16.38 6.87 -2.48
N LEU A 32 15.64 7.92 -2.77
CA LEU A 32 16.08 9.31 -2.86
C LEU A 32 15.50 10.15 -1.70
N GLN A 33 14.51 9.62 -0.98
CA GLN A 33 14.05 10.19 0.28
C GLN A 33 13.60 9.13 1.29
N THR A 34 13.68 9.47 2.58
CA THR A 34 13.04 8.70 3.65
C THR A 34 11.53 8.88 3.64
N ILE A 35 10.80 7.91 4.20
CA ILE A 35 9.33 7.99 4.36
C ILE A 35 8.92 9.24 5.15
N SER A 36 9.71 9.62 6.15
CA SER A 36 9.52 10.83 6.95
C SER A 36 9.82 12.13 6.20
N GLY A 37 10.50 12.07 5.04
CA GLY A 37 11.01 13.23 4.32
C GLY A 37 12.18 13.96 5.00
N THR A 38 12.66 13.48 6.15
CA THR A 38 13.77 14.12 6.90
C THR A 38 15.09 14.09 6.14
N LEU A 39 15.35 13.01 5.40
CA LEU A 39 16.47 12.89 4.50
C LEU A 39 15.92 12.81 3.08
N GLN A 40 15.94 13.93 2.35
CA GLN A 40 15.42 13.98 0.98
C GLN A 40 16.36 14.74 0.05
N ASN A 41 16.38 14.33 -1.22
CA ASN A 41 17.05 15.08 -2.26
C ASN A 41 16.13 16.21 -2.80
N PRO A 42 16.68 17.36 -3.23
CA PRO A 42 15.87 18.43 -3.82
C PRO A 42 15.03 18.00 -5.04
N VAL A 43 15.46 16.97 -5.77
CA VAL A 43 14.70 16.40 -6.90
C VAL A 43 13.34 15.85 -6.49
N CYS A 44 13.18 15.38 -5.25
CA CYS A 44 11.95 14.79 -4.74
C CYS A 44 10.80 15.81 -4.63
N LEU A 45 11.14 17.10 -4.47
CA LEU A 45 10.17 18.19 -4.37
C LEU A 45 9.61 18.63 -5.74
N LYS A 46 10.15 18.10 -6.85
CA LYS A 46 9.71 18.49 -8.18
C LYS A 46 8.38 17.85 -8.56
N SER A 47 7.56 18.59 -9.28
CA SER A 47 6.33 18.03 -9.85
C SER A 47 6.66 16.85 -10.76
N LYS A 48 5.81 15.81 -10.73
CA LYS A 48 6.00 14.57 -11.51
C LYS A 48 7.34 13.85 -11.24
N TYR A 49 7.98 14.07 -10.09
CA TYR A 49 9.23 13.43 -9.70
C TYR A 49 9.18 11.89 -9.90
N ALA A 50 8.24 11.22 -9.26
CA ALA A 50 8.13 9.76 -9.31
C ALA A 50 7.90 9.24 -10.74
N ALA A 51 7.00 9.90 -11.49
CA ALA A 51 6.73 9.57 -12.90
C ALA A 51 7.98 9.74 -13.78
N THR A 52 8.76 10.81 -13.55
CA THR A 52 9.99 11.08 -14.29
C THR A 52 11.05 10.03 -13.99
N VAL A 53 11.26 9.69 -12.72
CA VAL A 53 12.22 8.64 -12.33
C VAL A 53 11.80 7.28 -12.90
N LYS A 54 10.51 6.94 -12.85
CA LYS A 54 10.00 5.70 -13.45
C LYS A 54 10.20 5.65 -14.97
N ALA A 55 9.94 6.74 -15.68
CA ALA A 55 10.20 6.83 -17.12
C ALA A 55 11.71 6.66 -17.44
N MET A 56 12.58 7.17 -16.57
CA MET A 56 14.02 6.97 -16.71
C MET A 56 14.43 5.52 -16.45
N PHE A 57 13.89 4.88 -15.41
CA PHE A 57 14.25 3.52 -15.00
C PHE A 57 13.05 2.58 -15.13
N PRO A 58 12.74 2.08 -16.35
CA PRO A 58 11.54 1.28 -16.57
C PRO A 58 11.53 -0.03 -15.77
N SER A 59 12.70 -0.63 -15.54
CA SER A 59 12.90 -1.83 -14.72
C SER A 59 12.76 -1.61 -13.21
N LEU A 60 12.68 -0.35 -12.76
CA LEU A 60 12.59 -0.03 -11.34
C LEU A 60 11.25 -0.49 -10.76
N GLN A 61 11.31 -1.24 -9.67
CA GLN A 61 10.16 -1.84 -9.00
C GLN A 61 9.70 -1.00 -7.82
N VAL A 62 10.64 -0.41 -7.09
CA VAL A 62 10.39 0.38 -5.88
C VAL A 62 11.12 1.73 -5.97
N LEU A 63 10.41 2.81 -5.65
CA LEU A 63 10.96 4.15 -5.46
C LEU A 63 10.52 4.68 -4.10
N ASP A 64 11.47 5.02 -3.23
CA ASP A 64 11.20 5.58 -1.89
C ASP A 64 10.24 4.73 -1.05
N GLY A 65 10.34 3.40 -1.19
CA GLY A 65 9.44 2.43 -0.55
C GLY A 65 8.10 2.21 -1.26
N MET A 66 7.75 3.00 -2.27
CA MET A 66 6.52 2.83 -3.05
C MET A 66 6.74 1.89 -4.24
N ARG A 67 5.84 0.92 -4.42
CA ARG A 67 5.86 0.02 -5.59
C ARG A 67 5.35 0.74 -6.84
N LEU A 68 6.13 0.71 -7.91
CA LEU A 68 5.84 1.43 -9.17
C LEU A 68 5.00 0.62 -10.17
N ASN A 69 4.95 -0.71 -10.02
CA ASN A 69 4.20 -1.63 -10.90
C ASN A 69 3.02 -2.30 -10.18
N TYR A 70 2.53 -1.70 -9.09
CA TYR A 70 1.37 -2.26 -8.42
C TYR A 70 0.13 -1.95 -9.25
N PRO A 71 -0.75 -2.93 -9.56
CA PRO A 71 -2.00 -2.64 -10.22
C PRO A 71 -2.78 -1.67 -9.33
N HIS A 72 -3.05 -0.49 -9.88
CA HIS A 72 -3.73 0.61 -9.19
C HIS A 72 -5.05 0.15 -8.54
N SER A 73 -5.66 -0.89 -9.12
CA SER A 73 -6.86 -1.55 -8.63
C SER A 73 -6.77 -2.06 -7.20
N LEU A 74 -5.64 -2.60 -6.71
CA LEU A 74 -5.57 -3.15 -5.35
C LEU A 74 -5.47 -2.06 -4.28
N TYR A 75 -4.74 -0.98 -4.56
CA TYR A 75 -4.70 0.18 -3.67
C TYR A 75 -6.04 0.91 -3.67
N THR A 76 -6.62 1.15 -4.85
CA THR A 76 -7.95 1.75 -4.98
C THR A 76 -9.01 0.89 -4.30
N LEU A 77 -8.95 -0.43 -4.42
CA LEU A 77 -9.84 -1.35 -3.70
C LEU A 77 -9.68 -1.21 -2.19
N GLY A 78 -8.45 -1.11 -1.67
CA GLY A 78 -8.20 -0.87 -0.25
C GLY A 78 -8.82 0.43 0.25
N VAL A 79 -8.69 1.52 -0.52
CA VAL A 79 -9.32 2.82 -0.21
C VAL A 79 -10.84 2.72 -0.25
N GLN A 80 -11.40 2.06 -1.27
CA GLN A 80 -12.85 1.87 -1.40
C GLN A 80 -13.42 1.06 -0.24
N LEU A 81 -12.75 -0.01 0.16
CA LEU A 81 -13.16 -0.82 1.32
C LEU A 81 -13.11 0.00 2.61
N ASP A 82 -12.07 0.80 2.84
CA ASP A 82 -11.97 1.67 4.01
C ASP A 82 -13.10 2.70 4.06
N GLU A 83 -13.43 3.32 2.93
CA GLU A 83 -14.58 4.21 2.81
C GLU A 83 -15.92 3.50 3.08
N GLU A 84 -16.09 2.27 2.60
CA GLU A 84 -17.29 1.47 2.84
C GLU A 84 -17.43 1.08 4.31
N PHE A 85 -16.36 0.65 4.97
CA PHE A 85 -16.37 0.37 6.42
C PHE A 85 -16.69 1.62 7.24
N LYS A 86 -16.17 2.79 6.85
CA LYS A 86 -16.46 4.05 7.52
C LYS A 86 -17.93 4.46 7.37
N LYS A 87 -18.50 4.33 6.16
CA LYS A 87 -19.93 4.58 5.90
C LYS A 87 -20.84 3.60 6.64
N ALA A 88 -20.42 2.36 6.84
CA ALA A 88 -21.17 1.38 7.62
C ALA A 88 -21.22 1.77 9.11
N ALA A 89 -20.11 2.27 9.67
CA ALA A 89 -20.06 2.73 11.07
C ALA A 89 -20.93 3.97 11.34
N GLU A 90 -21.14 4.83 10.35
CA GLU A 90 -21.98 6.03 10.46
C GLU A 90 -23.49 5.72 10.35
N LYS A 91 -23.88 4.61 9.70
CA LYS A 91 -25.29 4.22 9.53
C LYS A 91 -25.95 3.65 10.78
N ASP A 92 -25.18 3.22 11.78
CA ASP A 92 -25.70 2.70 13.05
C ASP A 92 -26.13 3.81 14.04
N GLN A 93 -26.00 5.11 13.67
CA GLN A 93 -26.36 6.23 14.56
C GLN A 93 -27.74 6.88 14.31
N ASP A 94 -28.52 6.44 13.31
CA ASP A 94 -29.79 7.09 12.95
C ASP A 94 -31.05 6.35 13.46
N VAL A 95 -31.03 5.92 14.73
CA VAL A 95 -32.25 5.56 15.49
C VAL A 95 -32.29 6.32 16.82
N SER A 96 -32.84 7.54 16.75
CA SER A 96 -33.52 8.36 17.77
C SER A 96 -32.89 8.59 19.16
N GLY A 97 -32.56 9.86 19.42
CA GLY A 97 -33.18 10.68 20.49
C GLY A 97 -32.68 10.53 21.94
N GLY A 98 -32.42 11.68 22.57
CA GLY A 98 -32.45 11.82 24.04
C GLY A 98 -31.09 12.01 24.69
N ARG A 99 -30.88 13.22 25.23
CA ARG A 99 -29.78 13.60 26.10
C ARG A 99 -29.95 12.91 27.46
N GLU A 100 -29.00 12.08 27.88
CA GLU A 100 -28.66 11.89 29.30
C GLU A 100 -27.26 11.28 29.46
N GLU A 101 -26.44 11.93 30.28
CA GLU A 101 -25.16 11.41 30.75
C GLU A 101 -25.39 10.24 31.71
N ALA A 102 -24.78 9.07 31.46
CA ALA A 102 -24.44 8.12 32.53
C ALA A 102 -23.45 7.03 32.07
N LYS A 103 -22.38 6.87 32.86
CA LYS A 103 -21.44 5.74 32.88
C LYS A 103 -22.15 4.38 32.85
N LYS A 104 -21.69 3.43 32.01
CA LYS A 104 -21.34 2.05 32.41
C LYS A 104 -20.70 1.28 31.26
N THR A 105 -19.48 0.81 31.47
CA THR A 105 -18.78 -0.18 30.64
C THR A 105 -19.66 -1.42 30.48
N LYS A 106 -20.06 -1.75 29.25
CA LYS A 106 -20.50 -3.09 28.86
C LYS A 106 -19.75 -3.46 27.59
N GLU A 107 -19.06 -4.59 27.66
CA GLU A 107 -18.36 -5.21 26.53
C GLU A 107 -19.33 -5.36 25.35
N PRO A 108 -18.88 -5.15 24.10
CA PRO A 108 -19.72 -5.35 22.94
C PRO A 108 -20.06 -6.84 22.85
N VAL A 109 -21.33 -7.17 23.08
CA VAL A 109 -21.88 -8.49 22.81
C VAL A 109 -21.84 -8.69 21.30
N VAL A 110 -20.82 -9.41 20.84
CA VAL A 110 -20.70 -9.83 19.44
C VAL A 110 -21.90 -10.70 19.10
N SER A 111 -22.81 -10.19 18.26
CA SER A 111 -23.96 -10.91 17.74
C SER A 111 -23.51 -12.24 17.10
N PRO A 112 -24.18 -13.38 17.38
CA PRO A 112 -23.80 -14.70 16.87
C PRO A 112 -23.64 -14.78 15.35
N GLN A 113 -24.40 -13.96 14.61
CA GLN A 113 -24.37 -13.88 13.15
C GLN A 113 -23.01 -13.45 12.59
N LEU A 114 -22.30 -12.57 13.29
CA LEU A 114 -20.99 -12.07 12.82
C LEU A 114 -19.94 -13.20 12.81
N LYS A 115 -20.02 -14.15 13.75
CA LYS A 115 -19.04 -15.25 13.86
C LYS A 115 -19.18 -16.26 12.73
N GLU A 116 -20.39 -16.50 12.24
CA GLU A 116 -20.65 -17.41 11.13
C GLU A 116 -20.12 -16.85 9.80
N ASP A 117 -20.30 -15.54 9.58
CA ASP A 117 -19.79 -14.86 8.39
C ASP A 117 -18.25 -14.86 8.32
N PHE A 118 -17.58 -14.63 9.45
CA PHE A 118 -16.11 -14.71 9.52
C PHE A 118 -15.59 -16.12 9.28
N SER A 119 -16.23 -17.14 9.86
CA SER A 119 -15.82 -18.53 9.62
C SER A 119 -15.98 -18.94 8.16
N SER A 120 -17.07 -18.50 7.51
CA SER A 120 -17.31 -18.75 6.08
C SER A 120 -16.28 -18.06 5.19
N ALA A 121 -15.93 -16.81 5.50
CA ALA A 121 -14.92 -16.06 4.76
C ALA A 121 -13.50 -16.68 4.88
N ILE A 122 -13.14 -17.16 6.07
CA ILE A 122 -11.85 -17.82 6.31
C ILE A 122 -11.74 -19.11 5.49
N THR A 123 -12.79 -19.92 5.45
CA THR A 123 -12.80 -21.16 4.66
C THR A 123 -12.65 -20.88 3.16
N LYS A 124 -13.38 -19.89 2.63
CA LYS A 124 -13.26 -19.48 1.22
C LYS A 124 -11.85 -19.01 0.87
N LEU A 125 -11.20 -18.25 1.75
CA LEU A 125 -9.83 -17.80 1.55
C LEU A 125 -8.84 -18.98 1.54
N GLN A 126 -9.04 -19.94 2.44
CA GLN A 126 -8.20 -21.15 2.52
C GLN A 126 -8.33 -22.02 1.27
N ASP A 127 -9.55 -22.15 0.72
CA ASP A 127 -9.79 -22.90 -0.52
C ASP A 127 -9.10 -22.24 -1.72
N VAL A 128 -9.22 -20.91 -1.87
CA VAL A 128 -8.52 -20.17 -2.94
C VAL A 128 -7.00 -20.32 -2.81
N LEU A 129 -6.44 -20.26 -1.60
CA LEU A 129 -5.01 -20.46 -1.39
C LEU A 129 -4.56 -21.89 -1.71
N LYS A 130 -5.42 -22.88 -1.51
CA LYS A 130 -5.14 -24.28 -1.85
C LYS A 130 -5.15 -24.50 -3.37
N GLU A 131 -6.11 -23.90 -4.07
CA GLU A 131 -6.16 -23.91 -5.54
C GLU A 131 -4.93 -23.21 -6.15
N CYS A 132 -4.53 -22.06 -5.61
CA CYS A 132 -3.30 -21.38 -6.05
C CYS A 132 -2.04 -22.24 -5.84
N LYS A 133 -1.96 -22.99 -4.74
CA LYS A 133 -0.83 -23.90 -4.50
C LYS A 133 -0.80 -25.07 -5.48
N GLN A 134 -1.95 -25.61 -5.87
CA GLN A 134 -2.03 -26.71 -6.85
C GLN A 134 -1.71 -26.25 -8.28
N ALA A 135 -2.13 -25.03 -8.64
CA ALA A 135 -1.81 -24.42 -9.93
C ALA A 135 -0.31 -24.11 -10.10
N CYS A 136 0.47 -24.03 -9.01
CA CYS A 136 1.92 -23.82 -9.05
C CYS A 136 2.75 -25.11 -9.14
N VAL A 137 2.14 -26.32 -9.17
CA VAL A 137 2.85 -27.61 -9.24
C VAL A 137 2.55 -28.37 -10.53
N SER A 138 2.35 -27.69 -11.65
CA SER A 138 2.52 -28.32 -12.97
C SER A 138 3.99 -28.24 -13.37
N PRO A 139 4.73 -29.37 -13.37
CA PRO A 139 6.10 -29.41 -13.84
C PRO A 139 6.11 -29.43 -15.37
N VAL A 140 6.89 -28.52 -15.96
CA VAL A 140 7.57 -28.77 -17.25
C VAL A 140 8.98 -29.23 -16.90
#